data_AF-A0A5E4LI56-F1
#
_entry.id   AF-A0A5E4LI56-F1
#
_cell.length_a   1.000
_cell.length_b   1.000
_cell.length_c   1.000
_cell.angle_alpha   90.00
_cell.angle_beta   90.00
_cell.angle_gamma   90.00
#
_symmetry.space_group_name_H-M   'P 1'
#
loop_
_entity.id
_entity.type
_entity.pdbx_description
1 polymer ?
#
loop_
_entity_poly.entity_id
_entity_poly.type
_entity_poly.pdbx_seq_one_letter_code
_entity_poly.pdbx_strand_id
1 'polypeptide(L)' 'MEEDEDSASAANSEIRFLTLELMKLAQKSGRGFEEVAGEYLKNGERLQEMLRQGGEAAPLRLRGAASRHK' A
#
# COMPACT_ATOMS: atom_id res chain seq x y z
N MET A 1 10.31 10.47 -28.62
CA MET A 1 11.37 10.33 -27.61
C MET A 1 11.15 11.27 -26.42
N GLU A 2 10.46 12.41 -26.55
CA GLU A 2 10.12 13.26 -25.39
C GLU A 2 9.01 12.68 -24.49
N GLU A 3 8.05 11.92 -25.03
CA GLU A 3 6.93 11.34 -24.24
C GLU A 3 7.39 10.31 -23.18
N ASP A 4 8.47 9.57 -23.45
CA ASP A 4 9.02 8.57 -22.52
C ASP A 4 9.77 9.22 -21.35
N GLU A 5 10.44 10.35 -21.57
CA GLU A 5 11.17 11.07 -20.52
C GLU A 5 10.23 11.79 -19.55
N ASP A 6 9.14 12.39 -20.06
CA ASP A 6 8.12 13.01 -19.21
C ASP A 6 7.36 11.98 -18.36
N SER A 7 7.03 10.80 -18.94
CA SER A 7 6.43 9.70 -18.17
C SER A 7 7.37 9.15 -17.10
N ALA A 8 8.66 9.00 -17.39
CA ALA A 8 9.64 8.51 -16.42
C ALA A 8 9.88 9.53 -15.28
N SER A 9 9.89 10.83 -15.61
CA SER A 9 10.01 11.92 -14.63
C SER A 9 8.78 11.99 -13.71
N ALA A 10 7.58 11.89 -14.29
CA ALA A 10 6.32 11.84 -13.54
C ALA A 10 6.26 10.62 -12.61
N ALA A 11 6.60 9.42 -13.11
CA ALA A 11 6.63 8.20 -12.32
C ALA A 11 7.63 8.29 -11.14
N ASN A 12 8.81 8.90 -11.36
CA ASN A 12 9.77 9.15 -10.29
C ASN A 12 9.22 10.10 -9.21
N SER A 13 8.43 11.10 -9.60
CA SER A 13 7.80 12.03 -8.67
C SER A 13 6.71 11.36 -7.81
N GLU A 14 5.91 10.47 -8.41
CA GLU A 14 4.87 9.72 -7.72
C GLU A 14 5.44 8.69 -6.75
N ILE A 15 6.47 7.93 -7.18
CA ILE A 15 7.15 6.96 -6.31
C ILE A 15 7.77 7.68 -5.11
N ARG A 16 8.40 8.84 -5.32
CA ARG A 16 8.97 9.64 -4.23
C ARG A 16 7.89 10.12 -3.26
N PHE A 17 6.76 10.60 -3.78
CA PHE A 17 5.62 11.02 -2.95
C PHE A 17 5.08 9.86 -2.10
N LEU A 18 4.80 8.70 -2.73
CA LEU A 18 4.31 7.50 -2.03
C LEU A 18 5.30 7.03 -0.97
N THR A 19 6.59 7.03 -1.28
CA THR A 19 7.65 6.66 -0.33
C THR A 19 7.60 7.53 0.92
N LEU A 20 7.50 8.85 0.76
CA LEU A 20 7.45 9.78 1.89
C LEU A 20 6.19 9.58 2.75
N GLU A 21 5.03 9.35 2.14
CA GLU A 21 3.79 9.10 2.87
C GLU A 21 3.83 7.78 3.66
N LEU A 22 4.37 6.72 3.05
CA LEU A 22 4.55 5.43 3.73
C LEU A 22 5.55 5.53 4.90
N MET A 23 6.62 6.31 4.75
CA MET A 23 7.55 6.59 5.86
C MET A 23 6.88 7.33 7.01
N LYS A 24 6.07 8.37 6.72
CA LYS A 24 5.29 9.08 7.75
C LYS A 24 4.33 8.13 8.47
N LEU A 25 3.66 7.24 7.74
CA LEU A 25 2.74 6.27 8.31
C LEU A 25 3.48 5.24 9.19
N ALA A 26 4.64 4.75 8.74
CA ALA A 26 5.50 3.87 9.51
C ALA A 26 5.95 4.53 10.83
N GLN A 27 6.40 5.78 10.77
CA GLN A 27 6.76 6.55 11.96
C GLN A 27 5.57 6.74 12.91
N LYS A 28 4.40 7.14 12.40
CA LYS A 28 3.19 7.36 13.21
C LYS A 28 2.67 6.09 13.87
N SER A 29 2.83 4.93 13.22
CA SER A 29 2.38 3.63 13.73
C SER A 29 3.43 2.88 14.54
N GLY A 30 4.68 3.36 14.59
CA GLY A 30 5.78 2.67 15.27
C GLY A 30 6.20 1.37 14.57
N ARG A 31 5.91 1.23 13.27
CA ARG A 31 6.18 0.02 12.48
C ARG A 31 7.35 0.25 11.52
N GLY A 32 7.92 -0.83 11.00
CA GLY A 32 8.97 -0.76 9.99
C GLY A 32 8.41 -0.28 8.64
N PHE A 33 9.19 0.53 7.90
CA PHE A 33 8.80 0.99 6.57
C PHE A 33 8.48 -0.17 5.61
N GLU A 34 9.30 -1.23 5.60
CA GLU A 34 9.10 -2.40 4.75
C GLU A 34 7.76 -3.11 5.02
N GLU A 35 7.37 -3.20 6.30
CA GLU A 35 6.10 -3.82 6.71
C GLU A 35 4.91 -3.02 6.17
N VAL A 36 4.95 -1.69 6.32
CA VAL A 36 3.90 -0.78 5.86
C VAL A 36 3.83 -0.72 4.33
N ALA A 37 4.98 -0.68 3.66
CA ALA A 37 5.04 -0.71 2.20
C ALA A 37 4.50 -2.04 1.63
N GLY A 38 4.83 -3.17 2.28
CA GLY A 38 4.30 -4.48 1.90
C GLY A 38 2.78 -4.59 2.04
N GLU A 39 2.20 -3.98 3.09
CA GLU A 39 0.74 -3.89 3.23
C GLU A 39 0.10 -3.00 2.17
N TYR A 40 0.72 -1.86 1.85
CA TYR A 40 0.24 -0.95 0.81
C TYR A 40 0.11 -1.67 -0.54
N LEU A 41 1.13 -2.43 -0.95
CA LEU A 41 1.12 -3.18 -2.21
C LEU A 41 -0.02 -4.22 -2.24
N LYS A 42 -0.17 -5.02 -1.18
CA LYS A 42 -1.25 -6.01 -1.06
C LYS A 42 -2.63 -5.38 -1.10
N ASN A 43 -2.79 -4.21 -0.47
CA ASN A 43 -4.04 -3.46 -0.51
C ASN A 43 -4.34 -2.95 -1.93
N GLY A 44 -3.32 -2.53 -2.67
CA GLY A 44 -3.44 -2.14 -4.08
C GLY A 44 -3.91 -3.29 -4.98
N GLU A 45 -3.28 -4.46 -4.88
CA GLU A 45 -3.67 -5.67 -5.63
C GLU A 45 -5.13 -6.07 -5.33
N ARG A 46 -5.51 -6.03 -4.04
CA ARG A 46 -6.87 -6.34 -3.63
C ARG A 46 -7.89 -5.32 -4.12
N LEU A 47 -7.56 -4.03 -4.10
CA LEU A 47 -8.43 -3.00 -4.66
C LEU A 47 -8.64 -3.23 -6.15
N GLN A 48 -7.59 -3.57 -6.90
CA GLN A 48 -7.71 -3.94 -8.32
C GLN A 48 -8.63 -5.15 -8.51
N GLU A 49 -8.49 -6.18 -7.66
CA GLU A 49 -9.37 -7.35 -7.71
C GLU A 49 -10.83 -6.99 -7.41
N MET A 50 -11.08 -6.16 -6.39
CA MET A 50 -12.43 -5.69 -6.04
C MET A 50 -13.07 -4.89 -7.17
N LEU A 51 -12.30 -4.01 -7.82
CA LEU A 51 -12.78 -3.24 -8.97
C LEU A 51 -13.10 -4.15 -10.15
N ARG A 52 -12.29 -5.19 -10.38
CA ARG A 52 -12.52 -6.19 -11.44
C ARG A 52 -13.77 -7.05 -11.17
N GLN A 53 -14.07 -7.35 -9.91
CA GLN A 53 -15.22 -8.17 -9.50
C GLN A 53 -16.52 -7.37 -9.32
N GLY A 54 -16.56 -6.09 -9.69
CA GLY A 54 -17.77 -5.28 -9.57
C GLY A 54 -18.10 -4.80 -8.15
N GLY A 55 -17.12 -4.76 -7.24
CA GLY A 55 -17.25 -4.14 -5.92
C GLY A 55 -17.65 -5.06 -4.76
N GLU A 56 -17.79 -6.37 -4.95
CA GLU A 56 -17.96 -7.30 -3.83
C GLU A 56 -16.64 -7.51 -3.08
N ALA A 57 -16.39 -6.64 -2.09
CA ALA A 57 -15.26 -6.78 -1.19
C ALA A 57 -15.46 -8.00 -0.27
N ALA A 58 -14.74 -9.10 -0.49
CA ALA A 58 -14.61 -10.14 0.53
C ALA A 58 -14.04 -9.50 1.81
N PRO A 59 -14.57 -9.75 3.03
CA PRO A 59 -14.13 -9.06 4.24
C PRO A 59 -12.69 -9.42 4.64
N LEU A 60 -11.97 -8.45 5.20
CA LEU A 60 -10.69 -8.64 5.88
C LEU A 60 -10.85 -9.66 7.02
N ARG A 61 -10.48 -10.92 6.79
CA ARG A 61 -10.16 -11.83 7.89
C ARG A 61 -8.81 -11.41 8.45
N LEU A 62 -8.82 -10.43 9.35
CA LEU A 62 -7.72 -10.16 10.29
C LEU A 62 -7.53 -11.43 11.12
N ARG A 63 -6.70 -12.35 10.63
CA ARG A 63 -6.38 -13.59 11.32
C ARG A 63 -5.42 -13.28 12.46
N GLY A 64 -5.99 -13.04 13.65
CA GLY A 64 -5.35 -13.36 14.93
C GLY A 64 -4.55 -12.26 15.60
N ALA A 65 -5.22 -11.48 16.45
CA ALA A 65 -4.64 -10.92 17.68
C ALA A 65 -5.58 -11.21 18.86
N ALA A 66 -5.91 -12.50 19.04
CA ALA A 66 -6.53 -12.99 20.26
C ALA A 66 -5.61 -14.07 20.84
N SER A 67 -4.60 -13.63 21.60
CA SER A 67 -3.85 -14.56 22.45
C SER A 67 -3.35 -13.85 23.72
N ARG A 68 -4.14 -14.06 24.78
CA ARG A 68 -3.72 -14.32 26.16
C ARG A 68 -2.99 -13.20 26.90
N HIS A 69 -3.72 -12.47 27.73
CA HIS A 69 -3.25 -12.20 29.10
C HIS A 69 -4.26 -12.83 30.07
N LYS A 70 -3.79 -13.84 30.79
CA LYS A 70 -4.36 -14.31 32.06
C LYS A 70 -3.67 -13.54 33.18
#